data_AF-A0A4R6CQQ3-F1
#
_entry.id   AF-A0A4R6CQQ3-F1
#
_cell.length_a   1.000
_cell.length_b   1.000
_cell.length_c   1.000
_cell.angle_alpha   90.00
_cell.angle_beta   90.00
_cell.angle_gamma   90.00
#
_symmetry.space_group_name_H-M   'P 1'
#
loop_
_entity.id
_entity.type
_entity.pdbx_description
1 polymer ?
#
loop_
_entity_poly.entity_id
_entity_poly.type
_entity_poly.pdbx_seq_one_letter_code
_entity_poly.pdbx_strand_id
1 'polypeptide(L)'
;MPKALIKKRWYRGIREPHKLLCPNPISKQGKPITWEGKTFISYKALFQYLSTPTCSWELIKNRWKNGIRDKERLTASSQKILHPVSFQGKHFTSLGALAREFNISSDLVRSRWQRGIRNPKELIEPTIASSTAKPIDWHGKKFPSQIALFKYLATPECNWKLIRTRWYKGIRDEKKLVAPAKFKSQSIKISYQGQNYKSLKDFARNFDISYSAVKGRWQKGIHDPEQLLNPVQESKDFLIQQKHEIIEYINEILQKKGLISPYELANKVYLPHKLLKSVGRDIIRGQNRRIGIKRSDIVEVKYTDAELSDPRLINSKLLPKYAYRMSAIDHINSKSREVVEKELKIIPQLTGSHYFWDESSQSVWSNARGTGSIFYKINGANNHIPFRIDNHKIELPKSSVLDLIAYPNIFASDLILCKDAKNIITEELNASEYANITKKAYALLPKAHHRIDNNYKIKVGWTKKELSDVIEQVKKKTISNLQKKKQV
;
A
#
# COMPACT_ATOMS: atom_id res chain seq x y z
N MET A 1 22.86 -24.51 -6.40
CA MET A 1 21.87 -23.41 -6.47
C MET A 1 21.91 -22.58 -5.19
N PRO A 2 21.97 -21.23 -5.23
CA PRO A 2 22.14 -20.43 -4.01
C PRO A 2 20.94 -20.58 -3.06
N LYS A 3 21.19 -20.97 -1.79
CA LYS A 3 20.15 -21.15 -0.73
C LYS A 3 19.21 -19.93 -0.60
N ALA A 4 19.72 -18.73 -0.88
CA ALA A 4 18.95 -17.48 -0.88
C ALA A 4 17.83 -17.44 -1.95
N LEU A 5 18.02 -18.09 -3.11
CA LEU A 5 17.07 -18.08 -4.23
C LEU A 5 15.87 -18.99 -3.96
N ILE A 6 16.12 -20.19 -3.44
CA ILE A 6 15.10 -21.14 -2.99
C ILE A 6 14.21 -20.49 -1.90
N LYS A 7 14.86 -19.79 -0.96
CA LYS A 7 14.19 -19.07 0.13
C LYS A 7 13.33 -17.90 -0.38
N LYS A 8 13.79 -17.17 -1.40
CA LYS A 8 13.01 -16.09 -2.03
C LYS A 8 11.81 -16.60 -2.83
N ARG A 9 11.94 -17.75 -3.50
CA ARG A 9 10.84 -18.45 -4.20
C ARG A 9 9.81 -18.97 -3.19
N TRP A 10 10.28 -19.46 -2.04
CA TRP A 10 9.44 -19.85 -0.91
C TRP A 10 8.64 -18.66 -0.35
N TYR A 11 9.26 -17.50 -0.13
CA TYR A 11 8.53 -16.31 0.36
C TYR A 11 7.58 -15.68 -0.67
N ARG A 12 7.62 -16.11 -1.94
CA ARG A 12 6.70 -15.67 -3.01
C ARG A 12 5.59 -16.66 -3.32
N GLY A 13 5.45 -17.73 -2.54
CA GLY A 13 4.34 -18.69 -2.64
C GLY A 13 4.55 -19.86 -3.61
N ILE A 14 5.73 -20.04 -4.19
CA ILE A 14 6.03 -21.24 -5.01
C ILE A 14 6.37 -22.41 -4.07
N ARG A 15 5.68 -23.55 -4.19
CA ARG A 15 5.77 -24.69 -3.26
C ARG A 15 6.03 -26.06 -3.90
N GLU A 16 6.00 -26.16 -5.24
CA GLU A 16 6.27 -27.42 -5.93
C GLU A 16 7.80 -27.69 -6.03
N PRO A 17 8.31 -28.87 -5.62
CA PRO A 17 9.75 -29.17 -5.52
C PRO A 17 10.53 -28.97 -6.82
N HIS A 18 9.98 -29.42 -7.96
CA HIS A 18 10.63 -29.30 -9.26
C HIS A 18 10.76 -27.82 -9.70
N LYS A 19 9.82 -26.94 -9.33
CA LYS A 19 9.88 -25.48 -9.61
C LYS A 19 10.81 -24.71 -8.67
N LEU A 20 11.12 -25.26 -7.49
CA LEU A 20 12.08 -24.68 -6.54
C LEU A 20 13.54 -24.86 -7.00
N LEU A 21 13.81 -25.92 -7.76
CA LEU A 21 15.16 -26.34 -8.15
C LEU A 21 15.58 -25.91 -9.57
N CYS A 22 14.68 -25.39 -10.41
CA CYS A 22 15.05 -24.90 -11.74
C CYS A 22 16.06 -23.73 -11.68
N PRO A 23 17.15 -23.73 -12.48
CA PRO A 23 18.03 -22.57 -12.66
C PRO A 23 17.21 -21.32 -13.03
N ASN A 24 17.68 -20.13 -12.66
CA ASN A 24 16.94 -18.90 -12.97
C ASN A 24 16.64 -18.83 -14.48
N PRO A 25 15.37 -18.63 -14.89
CA PRO A 25 15.15 -17.85 -16.08
C PRO A 25 15.68 -16.45 -15.76
N ILE A 26 16.52 -15.97 -16.64
CA ILE A 26 17.11 -14.63 -16.72
C ILE A 26 16.15 -13.55 -16.14
N SER A 27 16.67 -12.72 -15.24
CA SER A 27 16.13 -11.47 -14.69
C SER A 27 14.63 -11.19 -14.85
N LYS A 28 13.85 -11.13 -13.75
CA LYS A 28 12.47 -10.59 -13.63
C LYS A 28 11.83 -10.18 -14.97
N GLN A 29 11.44 -11.14 -15.77
CA GLN A 29 10.50 -10.86 -16.85
C GLN A 29 9.13 -10.85 -16.16
N GLY A 30 8.40 -9.73 -16.25
CA GLY A 30 6.96 -9.81 -16.05
C GLY A 30 6.41 -10.87 -17.01
N LYS A 31 5.18 -11.35 -16.82
CA LYS A 31 4.54 -12.17 -17.88
C LYS A 31 4.80 -11.47 -19.22
N PRO A 32 5.42 -12.15 -20.21
CA PRO A 32 5.74 -11.52 -21.47
C PRO A 32 4.46 -10.92 -22.03
N ILE A 33 4.51 -9.64 -22.33
CA ILE A 33 3.33 -8.92 -22.77
C ILE A 33 3.24 -9.18 -24.26
N THR A 34 2.19 -9.87 -24.68
CA THR A 34 1.89 -10.04 -26.09
C THR A 34 1.11 -8.82 -26.56
N TRP A 35 1.65 -8.10 -27.54
CA TRP A 35 1.03 -6.95 -28.17
C TRP A 35 1.23 -7.06 -29.69
N GLU A 36 0.14 -7.12 -30.46
CA GLU A 36 0.17 -7.29 -31.92
C GLU A 36 1.09 -8.43 -32.38
N GLY A 37 1.01 -9.59 -31.73
CA GLY A 37 1.81 -10.77 -32.06
C GLY A 37 3.29 -10.71 -31.63
N LYS A 38 3.77 -9.61 -31.06
CA LYS A 38 5.14 -9.50 -30.50
C LYS A 38 5.12 -9.65 -28.98
N THR A 39 6.13 -10.34 -28.44
CA THR A 39 6.28 -10.60 -27.01
C THR A 39 7.35 -9.69 -26.39
N PHE A 40 6.98 -8.97 -25.32
CA PHE A 40 7.88 -8.04 -24.64
C PHE A 40 8.18 -8.50 -23.22
N ILE A 41 9.45 -8.49 -22.84
CA ILE A 41 9.95 -8.92 -21.52
C ILE A 41 9.48 -8.02 -20.34
N SER A 42 9.00 -6.81 -20.63
CA SER A 42 8.46 -5.89 -19.62
C SER A 42 7.60 -4.78 -20.24
N TYR A 43 6.74 -4.16 -19.43
CA TYR A 43 5.99 -2.96 -19.84
C TYR A 43 6.92 -1.81 -20.25
N LYS A 44 8.10 -1.71 -19.64
CA LYS A 44 9.10 -0.71 -20.04
C LYS A 44 9.60 -0.97 -21.47
N ALA A 45 9.91 -2.22 -21.79
CA ALA A 45 10.32 -2.62 -23.14
C ALA A 45 9.20 -2.39 -24.17
N LEU A 46 7.95 -2.71 -23.82
CA LEU A 46 6.78 -2.40 -24.65
C LEU A 46 6.63 -0.89 -24.88
N PHE A 47 6.72 -0.06 -23.83
CA PHE A 47 6.53 1.39 -23.96
C PHE A 47 7.69 2.08 -24.70
N GLN A 48 8.91 1.55 -24.57
CA GLN A 48 10.05 2.00 -25.37
C GLN A 48 9.88 1.60 -26.84
N TYR A 49 9.40 0.39 -27.13
CA TYR A 49 9.09 -0.04 -28.50
C TYR A 49 7.97 0.79 -29.15
N LEU A 50 6.95 1.17 -28.38
CA LEU A 50 5.84 2.01 -28.85
C LEU A 50 6.21 3.50 -28.91
N SER A 51 7.35 3.91 -28.35
CA SER A 51 7.75 5.32 -28.36
C SER A 51 8.12 5.79 -29.76
N THR A 52 7.75 7.02 -30.08
CA THR A 52 8.06 7.67 -31.36
C THR A 52 8.80 8.98 -31.08
N PRO A 53 9.47 9.59 -32.07
CA PRO A 53 10.14 10.89 -31.88
C PRO A 53 9.20 11.99 -31.33
N THR A 54 7.89 11.84 -31.53
CA THR A 54 6.86 12.80 -31.08
C THR A 54 6.04 12.32 -29.87
N CYS A 55 6.35 11.15 -29.30
CA CYS A 55 5.64 10.56 -28.17
C CYS A 55 6.59 9.76 -27.25
N SER A 56 6.91 10.31 -26.08
CA SER A 56 7.84 9.67 -25.14
C SER A 56 7.21 8.46 -24.43
N TRP A 57 8.05 7.50 -24.03
CA TRP A 57 7.59 6.31 -23.31
C TRP A 57 6.94 6.64 -21.95
N GLU A 58 7.27 7.78 -21.31
CA GLU A 58 6.59 8.25 -20.09
C GLU A 58 5.14 8.69 -20.37
N LEU A 59 4.89 9.33 -21.51
CA LEU A 59 3.54 9.71 -21.93
C LEU A 59 2.69 8.48 -22.22
N ILE A 60 3.25 7.50 -22.93
CA ILE A 60 2.63 6.19 -23.20
C ILE A 60 2.31 5.48 -21.88
N LYS A 61 3.26 5.48 -20.93
CA LYS A 61 3.04 4.92 -19.58
C LYS A 61 1.90 5.59 -18.83
N ASN A 62 1.77 6.92 -18.92
CA ASN A 62 0.68 7.65 -18.25
C ASN A 62 -0.68 7.37 -18.91
N ARG A 63 -0.75 7.34 -20.24
CA ARG A 63 -1.95 6.93 -21.00
C ARG A 63 -2.37 5.49 -20.67
N TRP A 64 -1.39 4.60 -20.53
CA TRP A 64 -1.61 3.23 -20.11
C TRP A 64 -2.18 3.15 -18.68
N LYS A 65 -1.66 3.94 -17.73
CA LYS A 65 -2.23 4.02 -16.38
C LYS A 65 -3.67 4.53 -16.37
N ASN A 66 -4.02 5.40 -17.31
CA ASN A 66 -5.36 5.95 -17.47
C ASN A 66 -6.30 5.05 -18.30
N GLY A 67 -5.93 3.80 -18.54
CA GLY A 67 -6.80 2.80 -19.18
C GLY A 67 -6.80 2.79 -20.71
N ILE A 68 -6.00 3.63 -21.38
CA ILE A 68 -5.89 3.61 -22.84
C ILE A 68 -5.09 2.38 -23.28
N ARG A 69 -5.66 1.57 -24.19
CA ARG A 69 -5.08 0.30 -24.70
C ARG A 69 -5.11 0.22 -26.22
N ASP A 70 -5.44 1.30 -26.89
CA ASP A 70 -5.42 1.39 -28.35
C ASP A 70 -4.06 1.92 -28.82
N LYS A 71 -3.44 1.30 -29.84
CA LYS A 71 -2.09 1.65 -30.29
C LYS A 71 -2.02 3.08 -30.81
N GLU A 72 -2.93 3.47 -31.68
CA GLU A 72 -2.95 4.79 -32.30
C GLU A 72 -3.12 5.88 -31.24
N ARG A 73 -4.01 5.67 -30.26
CA ARG A 73 -4.23 6.60 -29.14
C ARG A 73 -3.09 6.60 -28.13
N LEU A 74 -2.38 5.48 -27.96
CA LEU A 74 -1.20 5.38 -27.12
C LEU A 74 -0.03 6.16 -27.72
N THR A 75 0.20 6.05 -29.03
CA THR A 75 1.35 6.64 -29.74
C THR A 75 1.06 7.99 -30.38
N ALA A 76 -0.19 8.46 -30.34
CA ALA A 76 -0.59 9.79 -30.83
C ALA A 76 0.36 10.87 -30.31
N SER A 77 0.85 11.72 -31.20
CA SER A 77 1.83 12.76 -30.87
C SER A 77 1.34 13.62 -29.70
N SER A 78 2.28 14.12 -28.90
CA SER A 78 1.99 15.21 -27.96
C SER A 78 1.86 16.55 -28.71
N GLN A 79 1.18 16.57 -29.86
CA GLN A 79 0.60 17.82 -30.30
C GLN A 79 -0.29 18.27 -29.15
N LYS A 80 0.10 19.35 -28.46
CA LYS A 80 -0.78 20.08 -27.54
C LYS A 80 -2.13 20.07 -28.24
N ILE A 81 -3.15 19.47 -27.65
CA ILE A 81 -4.49 19.55 -28.22
C ILE A 81 -4.83 21.04 -28.15
N LEU A 82 -4.57 21.71 -29.27
CA LEU A 82 -4.92 23.08 -29.48
C LEU A 82 -6.44 23.04 -29.62
N HIS A 83 -7.10 23.72 -28.71
CA HIS A 83 -8.53 23.93 -28.76
C HIS A 83 -8.71 25.31 -29.38
N PRO A 84 -8.74 25.42 -30.72
CA PRO A 84 -8.96 26.69 -31.37
C PRO A 84 -10.36 27.19 -31.03
N VAL A 85 -10.47 28.48 -30.76
CA VAL A 85 -11.72 29.12 -30.39
C VAL A 85 -11.83 30.43 -31.15
N SER A 86 -12.93 30.63 -31.85
CA SER A 86 -13.26 31.92 -32.48
C SER A 86 -14.18 32.72 -31.56
N PHE A 87 -13.81 33.96 -31.27
CA PHE A 87 -14.65 34.85 -30.47
C PHE A 87 -14.41 36.31 -30.87
N GLN A 88 -15.50 37.07 -31.05
CA GLN A 88 -15.46 38.48 -31.47
C GLN A 88 -14.61 38.74 -32.72
N GLY A 89 -14.75 37.90 -33.76
CA GLY A 89 -14.00 38.04 -35.01
C GLY A 89 -12.50 37.69 -34.93
N LYS A 90 -11.98 37.35 -33.74
CA LYS A 90 -10.60 36.85 -33.56
C LYS A 90 -10.58 35.33 -33.46
N HIS A 91 -9.58 34.72 -34.10
CA HIS A 91 -9.34 33.28 -34.04
C HIS A 91 -8.16 32.96 -33.10
N PHE A 92 -8.44 32.33 -31.97
CA PHE A 92 -7.43 31.96 -30.98
C PHE A 92 -6.95 30.53 -31.21
N THR A 93 -5.64 30.32 -31.29
CA THR A 93 -5.04 28.99 -31.53
C THR A 93 -5.13 28.05 -30.32
N SER A 94 -5.46 28.56 -29.13
CA SER A 94 -5.67 27.74 -27.93
C SER A 94 -6.48 28.46 -26.87
N LEU A 95 -7.07 27.70 -25.94
CA LEU A 95 -7.67 28.24 -24.71
C LEU A 95 -6.70 29.10 -23.88
N GLY A 96 -5.40 28.81 -23.93
CA GLY A 96 -4.39 29.62 -23.27
C GLY A 96 -4.10 30.95 -23.98
N ALA A 97 -4.36 31.05 -25.28
CA ALA A 97 -4.32 32.32 -26.01
C ALA A 97 -5.56 33.16 -25.69
N LEU A 98 -6.76 32.54 -25.70
CA LEU A 98 -8.00 33.17 -25.26
C LEU A 98 -7.89 33.69 -23.81
N ALA A 99 -7.38 32.88 -22.88
CA ALA A 99 -7.23 33.27 -21.48
C ALA A 99 -6.29 34.46 -21.28
N ARG A 100 -5.22 34.58 -22.08
CA ARG A 100 -4.28 35.70 -22.00
C ARG A 100 -4.87 36.99 -22.54
N GLU A 101 -5.58 36.93 -23.68
CA GLU A 101 -6.23 38.11 -24.27
C GLU A 101 -7.23 38.76 -23.30
N PHE A 102 -8.03 37.93 -22.62
CA PHE A 102 -9.05 38.40 -21.69
C PHE A 102 -8.59 38.46 -20.23
N ASN A 103 -7.29 38.27 -19.97
CA ASN A 103 -6.66 38.31 -18.64
C ASN A 103 -7.33 37.41 -17.57
N ILE A 104 -7.61 36.16 -17.94
CA ILE A 104 -8.24 35.15 -17.09
C ILE A 104 -7.27 34.01 -16.83
N SER A 105 -7.41 33.33 -15.69
CA SER A 105 -6.61 32.14 -15.39
C SER A 105 -6.81 31.07 -16.46
N SER A 106 -5.70 30.65 -17.08
CA SER A 106 -5.70 29.57 -18.07
C SER A 106 -6.20 28.23 -17.50
N ASP A 107 -6.06 28.00 -16.20
CA ASP A 107 -6.58 26.82 -15.53
C ASP A 107 -8.11 26.89 -15.35
N LEU A 108 -8.69 28.08 -15.13
CA LEU A 108 -10.13 28.27 -15.06
C LEU A 108 -10.79 27.97 -16.41
N VAL A 109 -10.26 28.55 -17.49
CA VAL A 109 -10.74 28.31 -18.86
C VAL A 109 -10.62 26.83 -19.22
N ARG A 110 -9.50 26.18 -18.87
CA ARG A 110 -9.30 24.74 -19.09
C ARG A 110 -10.30 23.88 -18.30
N SER A 111 -10.53 24.21 -17.03
CA SER A 111 -11.48 23.48 -16.18
C SER A 111 -12.91 23.56 -16.73
N ARG A 112 -13.34 24.74 -17.19
CA ARG A 112 -14.66 24.93 -17.83
C ARG A 112 -14.81 24.13 -19.11
N TRP A 113 -13.77 24.13 -19.94
CA TRP A 113 -13.72 23.32 -21.15
C TRP A 113 -13.83 21.82 -20.87
N GLN A 114 -13.11 21.34 -19.85
CA GLN A 114 -13.19 19.95 -19.38
C GLN A 114 -14.57 19.58 -18.83
N ARG A 115 -15.32 20.55 -18.28
CA ARG A 115 -16.71 20.39 -17.84
C ARG A 115 -17.73 20.46 -18.97
N GLY A 116 -17.28 20.62 -20.22
CA GLY A 116 -18.15 20.62 -21.40
C GLY A 116 -18.64 22.00 -21.84
N ILE A 117 -18.20 23.09 -21.18
CA ILE A 117 -18.53 24.45 -21.62
C ILE A 117 -17.72 24.75 -22.89
N ARG A 118 -18.41 25.07 -23.98
CA ARG A 118 -17.80 25.36 -25.29
C ARG A 118 -18.08 26.76 -25.80
N ASN A 119 -19.06 27.45 -25.21
CA ASN A 119 -19.37 28.83 -25.54
C ASN A 119 -18.20 29.74 -25.09
N PRO A 120 -17.54 30.46 -26.01
CA PRO A 120 -16.39 31.29 -25.67
C PRO A 120 -16.72 32.39 -24.66
N LYS A 121 -17.95 32.92 -24.68
CA LYS A 121 -18.42 33.95 -23.73
C LYS A 121 -18.48 33.40 -22.30
N GLU A 122 -18.96 32.18 -22.12
CA GLU A 122 -19.02 31.49 -20.82
C GLU A 122 -17.63 31.02 -20.34
N LEU A 123 -16.75 30.68 -21.29
CA LEU A 123 -15.36 30.31 -20.98
C LEU A 123 -14.60 31.46 -20.34
N ILE A 124 -14.83 32.69 -20.81
CA ILE A 124 -14.20 33.91 -20.33
C ILE A 124 -15.02 34.65 -19.27
N GLU A 125 -16.16 34.11 -18.84
CA GLU A 125 -16.99 34.81 -17.86
C GLU A 125 -16.22 34.91 -16.53
N PRO A 126 -16.03 36.10 -15.93
CA PRO A 126 -15.37 36.20 -14.64
C PRO A 126 -16.16 35.38 -13.62
N THR A 127 -15.49 34.50 -12.86
CA THR A 127 -16.14 33.78 -11.77
C THR A 127 -16.76 34.80 -10.81
N ILE A 128 -18.09 34.83 -10.73
CA ILE A 128 -18.78 35.42 -9.59
C ILE A 128 -18.21 34.70 -8.37
N ALA A 129 -17.53 35.44 -7.50
CA ALA A 129 -16.90 34.86 -6.32
C ALA A 129 -17.93 33.99 -5.59
N SER A 130 -17.60 32.70 -5.43
CA SER A 130 -18.45 31.72 -4.77
C SER A 130 -19.14 32.31 -3.55
N SER A 131 -20.48 32.29 -3.55
CA SER A 131 -21.39 32.71 -2.48
C SER A 131 -21.21 31.94 -1.15
N THR A 132 -20.16 31.14 -1.03
CA THR A 132 -19.75 30.43 0.18
C THR A 132 -18.91 31.28 1.14
N ALA A 133 -18.51 32.50 0.77
CA ALA A 133 -17.85 33.40 1.69
C ALA A 133 -18.88 33.95 2.69
N LYS A 134 -18.96 33.35 3.88
CA LYS A 134 -19.82 33.88 4.95
C LYS A 134 -19.35 35.31 5.27
N PRO A 135 -20.24 36.32 5.19
CA PRO A 135 -19.89 37.65 5.61
C PRO A 135 -19.51 37.64 7.09
N ILE A 136 -18.49 38.41 7.44
CA ILE A 136 -18.04 38.56 8.83
C ILE A 136 -18.32 39.98 9.27
N ASP A 137 -19.02 40.10 10.38
CA ASP A 137 -19.17 41.36 11.09
C ASP A 137 -18.00 41.51 12.06
N TRP A 138 -17.22 42.57 11.90
CA TRP A 138 -16.06 42.88 12.73
C TRP A 138 -16.14 44.35 13.15
N HIS A 139 -16.32 44.61 14.45
CA HIS A 139 -16.54 45.96 15.02
C HIS A 139 -17.60 46.79 14.26
N GLY A 140 -18.75 46.18 13.96
CA GLY A 140 -19.85 46.85 13.26
C GLY A 140 -19.67 47.00 11.74
N LYS A 141 -18.51 46.61 11.18
CA LYS A 141 -18.26 46.62 9.73
C LYS A 141 -18.41 45.23 9.14
N LYS A 142 -19.22 45.11 8.08
CA LYS A 142 -19.46 43.86 7.35
C LYS A 142 -18.39 43.64 6.29
N PHE A 143 -17.75 42.48 6.32
CA PHE A 143 -16.75 42.08 5.32
C PHE A 143 -17.27 40.90 4.50
N PRO A 144 -17.08 40.89 3.17
CA PRO A 144 -17.59 39.83 2.30
C PRO A 144 -16.87 38.48 2.49
N SER A 145 -15.71 38.46 3.14
CA SER A 145 -14.98 37.22 3.46
C SER A 145 -13.94 37.43 4.57
N GLN A 146 -13.43 36.33 5.15
CA GLN A 146 -12.31 36.41 6.11
C GLN A 146 -11.06 37.02 5.48
N ILE A 147 -10.82 36.78 4.18
CA ILE A 147 -9.68 37.34 3.46
C ILE A 147 -9.81 38.86 3.33
N ALA A 148 -11.03 39.36 3.07
CA ALA A 148 -11.29 40.80 3.01
C ALA A 148 -11.02 41.46 4.38
N LEU A 149 -11.47 40.84 5.46
CA LEU A 149 -11.14 41.28 6.82
C LEU A 149 -9.62 41.26 7.08
N PHE A 150 -8.92 40.18 6.73
CA PHE A 150 -7.47 40.08 7.00
C PHE A 150 -6.64 41.07 6.19
N LYS A 151 -7.08 41.41 4.97
CA LYS A 151 -6.45 42.46 4.16
C LYS A 151 -6.71 43.84 4.74
N TYR A 152 -7.92 44.09 5.25
CA TYR A 152 -8.28 45.34 5.91
C TYR A 152 -7.49 45.57 7.21
N LEU A 153 -7.29 44.52 8.01
CA LEU A 153 -6.51 44.58 9.25
C LEU A 153 -4.98 44.57 9.04
N ALA A 154 -4.51 44.40 7.80
CA ALA A 154 -3.08 44.33 7.54
C ALA A 154 -2.41 45.69 7.73
N THR A 155 -1.30 45.69 8.45
CA THR A 155 -0.44 46.87 8.63
C THR A 155 0.88 46.68 7.88
N PRO A 156 1.66 47.75 7.62
CA PRO A 156 2.99 47.61 7.01
C PRO A 156 3.89 46.60 7.74
N GLU A 157 3.74 46.51 9.07
CA GLU A 157 4.52 45.63 9.93
C GLU A 157 3.88 44.23 10.16
N CYS A 158 2.64 44.02 9.72
CA CYS A 158 1.90 42.78 9.88
C CYS A 158 1.07 42.42 8.64
N ASN A 159 1.63 41.52 7.82
CA ASN A 159 0.99 41.02 6.59
C ASN A 159 -0.30 40.21 6.88
N TRP A 160 -1.32 40.33 6.03
CA TRP A 160 -2.58 39.58 6.09
C TRP A 160 -2.41 38.05 6.21
N LYS A 161 -1.32 37.47 5.68
CA LYS A 161 -1.00 36.04 5.86
C LYS A 161 -0.66 35.67 7.31
N LEU A 162 0.02 36.57 8.02
CA LEU A 162 0.35 36.39 9.43
C LEU A 162 -0.91 36.53 10.30
N ILE A 163 -1.76 37.52 9.99
CA ILE A 163 -3.09 37.71 10.59
C ILE A 163 -3.93 36.44 10.41
N ARG A 164 -4.01 35.90 9.19
CA ARG A 164 -4.68 34.63 8.89
C ARG A 164 -4.17 33.49 9.78
N THR A 165 -2.85 33.37 9.92
CA THR A 165 -2.24 32.31 10.74
C THR A 165 -2.61 32.44 12.21
N ARG A 166 -2.58 33.66 12.76
CA ARG A 166 -2.99 33.94 14.14
C ARG A 166 -4.48 33.69 14.35
N TRP A 167 -5.30 34.03 13.37
CA TRP A 167 -6.73 33.74 13.37
C TRP A 167 -7.02 32.23 13.45
N TYR A 168 -6.36 31.40 12.64
CA TYR A 168 -6.53 29.95 12.76
C TYR A 168 -5.95 29.34 14.05
N LYS A 169 -5.09 30.08 14.76
CA LYS A 169 -4.61 29.72 16.10
C LYS A 169 -5.54 30.20 17.23
N GLY A 170 -6.71 30.73 16.91
CA GLY A 170 -7.70 31.17 17.89
C GLY A 170 -7.48 32.57 18.47
N ILE A 171 -6.49 33.33 17.97
CA ILE A 171 -6.29 34.71 18.41
C ILE A 171 -7.39 35.59 17.79
N ARG A 172 -8.17 36.26 18.63
CA ARG A 172 -9.27 37.16 18.24
C ARG A 172 -9.15 38.57 18.83
N ASP A 173 -8.21 38.79 19.73
CA ASP A 173 -7.87 40.13 20.25
C ASP A 173 -7.18 40.92 19.14
N GLU A 174 -7.74 42.06 18.73
CA GLU A 174 -7.29 42.88 17.62
C GLU A 174 -5.81 43.27 17.77
N LYS A 175 -5.42 43.79 18.94
CA LYS A 175 -4.04 44.24 19.22
C LYS A 175 -3.04 43.08 19.05
N LYS A 176 -3.42 41.88 19.48
CA LYS A 176 -2.58 40.67 19.32
C LYS A 176 -2.61 40.12 17.90
N LEU A 177 -3.72 40.29 17.20
CA LEU A 177 -3.93 39.81 15.84
C LEU A 177 -3.08 40.59 14.84
N VAL A 178 -2.98 41.92 15.01
CA VAL A 178 -2.21 42.84 14.16
C VAL A 178 -0.81 43.17 14.68
N ALA A 179 -0.41 42.62 15.83
CA ALA A 179 0.91 42.87 16.41
C ALA A 179 2.04 42.66 15.38
N PRO A 180 3.08 43.50 15.35
CA PRO A 180 4.18 43.35 14.41
C PRO A 180 4.78 41.94 14.46
N ALA A 181 5.26 41.46 13.31
CA ALA A 181 5.96 40.20 13.26
C ALA A 181 7.20 40.28 14.18
N LYS A 182 7.24 39.47 15.25
CA LYS A 182 8.45 39.29 16.06
C LYS A 182 9.49 38.57 15.21
N PHE A 183 10.20 39.30 14.35
CA PHE A 183 11.37 38.79 13.67
C PHE A 183 12.49 38.64 14.71
N LYS A 184 12.57 37.49 15.37
CA LYS A 184 13.86 36.99 15.84
C LYS A 184 14.58 36.38 14.64
N SER A 185 14.97 37.22 13.68
CA SER A 185 16.08 36.87 12.81
C SER A 185 17.32 37.25 13.59
N GLN A 186 17.88 36.34 14.37
CA GLN A 186 19.31 36.46 14.71
C GLN A 186 20.01 36.59 13.35
N SER A 187 20.58 37.76 13.04
CA SER A 187 21.36 37.94 11.84
C SER A 187 22.49 36.90 11.89
N ILE A 188 22.43 35.89 11.04
CA ILE A 188 23.50 34.90 10.94
C ILE A 188 24.67 35.61 10.27
N LYS A 189 25.65 36.00 11.09
CA LYS A 189 26.92 36.57 10.62
C LYS A 189 27.91 35.42 10.46
N ILE A 190 28.36 35.19 9.23
CA ILE A 190 29.41 34.21 8.93
C ILE A 190 30.59 35.02 8.41
N SER A 191 31.75 34.88 9.05
CA SER A 191 33.01 35.44 8.55
C SER A 191 33.86 34.29 8.04
N TYR A 192 34.31 34.38 6.79
CA TYR A 192 35.17 33.36 6.18
C TYR A 192 36.01 33.99 5.06
N GLN A 193 37.32 33.68 5.04
CA GLN A 193 38.28 34.21 4.06
C GLN A 193 38.23 35.75 3.90
N GLY A 194 38.13 36.48 5.01
CA GLY A 194 38.07 37.95 5.01
C GLY A 194 36.75 38.55 4.53
N GLN A 195 35.76 37.73 4.15
CA GLN A 195 34.42 38.19 3.76
C GLN A 195 33.39 37.95 4.86
N ASN A 196 32.47 38.91 5.01
CA ASN A 196 31.38 38.86 5.96
C ASN A 196 30.04 38.64 5.24
N TYR A 197 29.40 37.51 5.49
CA TYR A 197 28.12 37.14 4.89
C TYR A 197 26.97 37.48 5.83
N LYS A 198 25.96 38.18 5.28
CA LYS A 198 24.77 38.65 6.02
C LYS A 198 23.72 37.55 6.20
N SER A 199 23.84 36.45 5.46
CA SER A 199 22.94 35.31 5.55
C SER A 199 23.59 34.02 5.04
N LEU A 200 23.05 32.87 5.47
CA LEU A 200 23.41 31.55 4.91
C LEU A 200 23.17 31.48 3.40
N LYS A 201 22.23 32.27 2.87
CA LYS A 201 21.91 32.30 1.43
C LYS A 201 22.99 33.04 0.65
N ASP A 202 23.52 34.11 1.21
CA ASP A 202 24.62 34.86 0.60
C ASP A 202 25.92 34.06 0.64
N PHE A 203 26.20 33.39 1.77
CA PHE A 203 27.29 32.42 1.87
C PHE A 203 27.15 31.31 0.83
N ALA A 204 25.98 30.67 0.73
CA ALA A 204 25.72 29.58 -0.22
C ALA A 204 25.89 30.02 -1.68
N ARG A 205 25.45 31.23 -2.05
CA ARG A 205 25.62 31.78 -3.40
C ARG A 205 27.08 32.04 -3.75
N ASN A 206 27.86 32.54 -2.81
CA ASN A 206 29.26 32.92 -3.07
C ASN A 206 30.14 31.72 -3.40
N PHE A 207 29.84 30.57 -2.80
CA PHE A 207 30.60 29.32 -2.99
C PHE A 207 29.91 28.31 -3.92
N ASP A 208 28.83 28.73 -4.60
CA ASP A 208 28.01 27.89 -5.50
C ASP A 208 27.52 26.57 -4.86
N ILE A 209 27.06 26.65 -3.61
CA ILE A 209 26.51 25.51 -2.86
C ILE A 209 25.00 25.69 -2.70
N SER A 210 24.25 24.58 -2.70
CA SER A 210 22.82 24.62 -2.42
C SER A 210 22.52 25.24 -1.05
N TYR A 211 21.72 26.32 -1.02
CA TYR A 211 21.21 26.94 0.20
C TYR A 211 20.57 25.91 1.15
N SER A 212 19.87 24.91 0.61
CA SER A 212 19.24 23.85 1.40
C SER A 212 20.26 22.99 2.14
N ALA A 213 21.43 22.73 1.54
CA ALA A 213 22.52 21.98 2.18
C ALA A 213 23.15 22.77 3.32
N VAL A 214 23.49 24.04 3.07
CA VAL A 214 24.06 24.96 4.07
C VAL A 214 23.09 25.16 5.25
N LYS A 215 21.80 25.39 4.96
CA LYS A 215 20.75 25.51 5.99
C LYS A 215 20.59 24.23 6.82
N GLY A 216 20.62 23.07 6.17
CA GLY A 216 20.52 21.77 6.85
C GLY A 216 21.68 21.50 7.79
N ARG A 217 22.92 21.90 7.43
CA ARG A 217 24.11 21.83 8.28
C ARG A 217 24.02 22.78 9.48
N TRP A 218 23.63 24.03 9.22
CA TRP A 218 23.42 25.03 10.26
C TRP A 218 22.40 24.60 11.31
N GLN A 219 21.28 24.00 10.89
CA GLN A 219 20.25 23.47 11.81
C GLN A 219 20.72 22.26 12.63
N LYS A 220 21.79 21.58 12.21
CA LYS A 220 22.42 20.48 12.93
C LYS A 220 23.53 20.94 13.87
N GLY A 221 23.75 22.25 14.02
CA GLY A 221 24.77 22.82 14.90
C GLY A 221 26.16 22.96 14.27
N ILE A 222 26.28 22.72 12.96
CA ILE A 222 27.53 22.94 12.22
C ILE A 222 27.59 24.43 11.85
N HIS A 223 28.45 25.17 12.54
CA HIS A 223 28.63 26.62 12.36
C HIS A 223 30.00 27.01 11.78
N ASP A 224 30.92 26.06 11.69
CA ASP A 224 32.24 26.22 11.09
C ASP A 224 32.10 26.42 9.56
N PRO A 225 32.58 27.55 8.99
CA PRO A 225 32.45 27.84 7.56
C PRO A 225 33.06 26.79 6.64
N GLU A 226 34.20 26.18 6.99
CA GLU A 226 34.84 25.15 6.15
C GLU A 226 33.93 23.92 6.01
N GLN A 227 33.34 23.49 7.12
CA GLN A 227 32.40 22.36 7.13
C GLN A 227 31.08 22.68 6.41
N LEU A 228 30.70 23.96 6.35
CA LEU A 228 29.57 24.40 5.54
C LEU A 228 29.85 24.31 4.04
N LEU A 229 31.12 24.30 3.61
CA LEU A 229 31.55 24.20 2.22
C LEU A 229 31.71 22.79 1.70
N ASN A 230 31.69 21.79 2.57
CA ASN A 230 31.81 20.39 2.16
C ASN A 230 30.87 20.10 0.97
N PRO A 231 31.32 19.39 -0.08
CA PRO A 231 30.45 19.04 -1.19
C PRO A 231 29.18 18.36 -0.66
N VAL A 232 28.07 18.52 -1.37
CA VAL A 232 26.89 17.70 -1.10
C VAL A 232 27.34 16.28 -1.42
N GLN A 233 27.73 15.49 -0.42
CA GLN A 233 28.15 14.12 -0.64
C GLN A 233 26.94 13.36 -1.23
N GLU A 234 26.94 13.24 -2.55
CA GLU A 234 26.07 12.35 -3.28
C GLU A 234 26.71 10.95 -3.26
N SER A 235 26.09 10.02 -2.56
CA SER A 235 25.56 8.79 -3.16
C SER A 235 24.79 8.03 -2.10
N LYS A 236 23.78 7.26 -2.51
CA LYS A 236 23.13 6.29 -1.62
C LYS A 236 24.15 5.31 -1.04
N ASP A 237 25.26 5.08 -1.73
CA ASP A 237 26.27 4.08 -1.39
C ASP A 237 27.11 4.51 -0.18
N PHE A 238 27.47 5.79 -0.05
CA PHE A 238 28.11 6.31 1.17
C PHE A 238 27.20 6.19 2.41
N LEU A 239 25.90 6.51 2.26
CA LEU A 239 24.91 6.33 3.33
C LEU A 239 24.68 4.85 3.67
N ILE A 240 24.82 3.96 2.70
CA ILE A 240 24.75 2.51 2.90
C ILE A 240 25.99 2.02 3.63
N GLN A 241 27.18 2.47 3.25
CA GLN A 241 28.46 2.09 3.85
C GLN A 241 28.54 2.53 5.32
N GLN A 242 28.24 3.81 5.61
CA GLN A 242 28.17 4.30 6.99
C GLN A 242 27.18 3.51 7.84
N LYS A 243 26.04 3.11 7.26
CA LYS A 243 25.05 2.31 7.97
C LYS A 243 25.56 0.90 8.27
N HIS A 244 26.37 0.30 7.40
CA HIS A 244 26.98 -1.01 7.65
C HIS A 244 28.01 -0.91 8.78
N GLU A 245 28.91 0.07 8.72
CA GLU A 245 29.95 0.29 9.75
C GLU A 245 29.34 0.50 11.15
N ILE A 246 28.26 1.29 11.24
CA ILE A 246 27.53 1.48 12.51
C ILE A 246 26.90 0.17 12.99
N ILE A 247 26.34 -0.64 12.09
CA ILE A 247 25.74 -1.94 12.45
C ILE A 247 26.81 -2.93 12.94
N GLU A 248 27.96 -2.98 12.26
CA GLU A 248 29.09 -3.82 12.65
C GLU A 248 29.60 -3.44 14.03
N TYR A 249 29.83 -2.15 14.27
CA TYR A 249 30.25 -1.65 15.58
C TYR A 249 29.26 -2.00 16.69
N ILE A 250 27.96 -1.82 16.46
CA ILE A 250 26.92 -2.21 17.42
C ILE A 250 27.00 -3.71 17.73
N ASN A 251 27.20 -4.56 16.71
CA ASN A 251 27.32 -6.00 16.91
C ASN A 251 28.59 -6.36 17.68
N GLU A 252 29.74 -5.73 17.39
CA GLU A 252 31.00 -5.93 18.12
C GLU A 252 30.85 -5.66 19.62
N ILE A 253 30.30 -4.51 20.00
CA ILE A 253 30.10 -4.14 21.41
C ILE A 253 29.17 -5.15 22.10
N LEU A 254 28.05 -5.48 21.45
CA LEU A 254 27.05 -6.35 22.06
C LEU A 254 27.56 -7.78 22.18
N GLN A 255 28.29 -8.29 21.19
CA GLN A 255 28.91 -9.62 21.24
C GLN A 255 29.94 -9.74 22.35
N LYS A 256 30.77 -8.70 22.57
CA LYS A 256 31.69 -8.63 23.72
C LYS A 256 30.97 -8.73 25.07
N LYS A 257 29.72 -8.25 25.15
CA LYS A 257 28.85 -8.35 26.32
C LYS A 257 28.00 -9.63 26.36
N GLY A 258 28.21 -10.57 25.43
CA GLY A 258 27.42 -11.82 25.32
C GLY A 258 25.97 -11.61 24.84
N LEU A 259 25.70 -10.48 24.19
CA LEU A 259 24.38 -10.07 23.72
C LEU A 259 24.32 -10.04 22.18
N ILE A 260 23.10 -10.01 21.65
CA ILE A 260 22.82 -9.90 20.22
C ILE A 260 21.91 -8.71 19.94
N SER A 261 22.25 -7.94 18.90
CA SER A 261 21.48 -6.76 18.53
C SER A 261 20.09 -7.15 17.99
N PRO A 262 19.07 -6.28 18.11
CA PRO A 262 17.77 -6.52 17.49
C PRO A 262 17.83 -6.67 15.96
N TYR A 263 18.87 -6.13 15.31
CA TYR A 263 19.07 -6.29 13.88
C TYR A 263 19.67 -7.66 13.55
N GLU A 264 20.71 -8.06 14.27
CA GLU A 264 21.38 -9.35 14.06
C GLU A 264 20.48 -10.52 14.45
N LEU A 265 19.74 -10.43 15.57
CA LEU A 265 18.77 -11.45 15.96
C LEU A 265 17.71 -11.66 14.89
N ALA A 266 17.13 -10.58 14.38
CA ALA A 266 16.14 -10.61 13.31
C ALA A 266 16.67 -11.32 12.05
N ASN A 267 17.93 -11.07 11.70
CA ASN A 267 18.58 -11.74 10.57
C ASN A 267 18.82 -13.24 10.82
N LYS A 268 19.29 -13.62 12.02
CA LYS A 268 19.55 -15.03 12.39
C LYS A 268 18.29 -15.88 12.41
N VAL A 269 17.19 -15.34 12.94
CA VAL A 269 15.89 -16.04 13.02
C VAL A 269 14.97 -15.72 11.83
N TYR A 270 15.48 -14.98 10.84
CA TYR A 270 14.78 -14.60 9.61
C TYR A 270 13.43 -13.90 9.82
N LEU A 271 13.30 -13.10 10.88
CA LEU A 271 12.12 -12.28 11.16
C LEU A 271 12.32 -10.84 10.68
N PRO A 272 11.23 -10.11 10.33
CA PRO A 272 11.34 -8.69 10.01
C PRO A 272 11.84 -7.90 11.23
N HIS A 273 12.91 -7.11 11.09
CA HIS A 273 13.45 -6.29 12.18
C HIS A 273 12.38 -5.38 12.84
N LYS A 274 11.45 -4.83 12.06
CA LYS A 274 10.32 -4.03 12.60
C LYS A 274 9.42 -4.82 13.55
N LEU A 275 9.19 -6.10 13.27
CA LEU A 275 8.41 -7.00 14.12
C LEU A 275 9.12 -7.20 15.45
N LEU A 276 10.41 -7.57 15.40
CA LEU A 276 11.23 -7.78 16.60
C LEU A 276 11.30 -6.53 17.48
N LYS A 277 11.46 -5.35 16.88
CA LYS A 277 11.44 -4.06 17.59
C LYS A 277 10.08 -3.75 18.23
N SER A 278 8.97 -4.14 17.60
CA SER A 278 7.64 -3.97 18.19
C SER A 278 7.44 -4.91 19.37
N VAL A 279 7.75 -6.19 19.17
CA VAL A 279 7.55 -7.22 20.18
C VAL A 279 8.42 -7.00 21.40
N GLY A 280 9.70 -6.62 21.22
CA GLY A 280 10.57 -6.28 22.35
C GLY A 280 10.00 -5.17 23.22
N ARG A 281 9.46 -4.10 22.61
CA ARG A 281 8.80 -3.00 23.35
C ARG A 281 7.56 -3.47 24.11
N ASP A 282 6.76 -4.33 23.50
CA ASP A 282 5.54 -4.85 24.11
C ASP A 282 5.87 -5.75 25.32
N ILE A 283 6.87 -6.63 25.20
CA ILE A 283 7.34 -7.48 26.30
C ILE A 283 7.91 -6.64 27.45
N ILE A 284 8.67 -5.57 27.16
CA ILE A 284 9.16 -4.64 28.19
C ILE A 284 8.00 -3.98 28.95
N ARG A 285 6.88 -3.71 28.26
CA ARG A 285 5.64 -3.16 28.86
C ARG A 285 4.80 -4.21 29.58
N GLY A 286 5.28 -5.44 29.74
CA GLY A 286 4.55 -6.53 30.39
C GLY A 286 3.50 -7.20 29.50
N GLN A 287 3.45 -6.92 28.20
CA GLN A 287 2.53 -7.59 27.30
C GLN A 287 3.07 -8.97 26.90
N ASN A 288 2.22 -9.99 26.97
CA ASN A 288 2.58 -11.34 26.58
C ASN A 288 2.51 -11.48 25.04
N ARG A 289 3.66 -11.66 24.37
CA ARG A 289 3.75 -11.82 22.91
C ARG A 289 4.35 -13.20 22.57
N ARG A 290 3.77 -13.89 21.59
CA ARG A 290 4.03 -15.34 21.33
C ARG A 290 4.98 -15.59 20.16
N ILE A 291 6.10 -14.85 20.05
CA ILE A 291 7.17 -15.19 19.08
C ILE A 291 8.30 -16.02 19.71
N GLY A 292 8.12 -16.49 20.95
CA GLY A 292 9.11 -17.28 21.68
C GLY A 292 10.04 -16.45 22.56
N ILE A 293 10.18 -15.14 22.33
CA ILE A 293 11.03 -14.26 23.16
C ILE A 293 10.43 -14.12 24.56
N LYS A 294 11.24 -14.38 25.59
CA LYS A 294 10.89 -14.20 27.00
C LYS A 294 11.36 -12.83 27.50
N ARG A 295 10.77 -12.31 28.57
CA ARG A 295 11.25 -11.07 29.21
C ARG A 295 12.71 -11.19 29.69
N SER A 296 13.11 -12.38 30.13
CA SER A 296 14.47 -12.73 30.54
C SER A 296 15.50 -12.66 29.40
N ASP A 297 15.04 -12.77 28.15
CA ASP A 297 15.92 -12.64 26.99
C ASP A 297 16.26 -11.19 26.69
N ILE A 298 15.54 -10.20 27.24
CA ILE A 298 15.72 -8.78 26.94
C ILE A 298 16.54 -8.12 28.04
N VAL A 299 17.67 -7.54 27.66
CA VAL A 299 18.64 -6.90 28.56
C VAL A 299 18.75 -5.42 28.22
N GLU A 300 18.68 -4.56 29.23
CA GLU A 300 19.03 -3.13 29.08
C GLU A 300 20.55 -3.01 29.04
N VAL A 301 21.06 -2.38 27.99
CA VAL A 301 22.51 -2.32 27.74
C VAL A 301 23.08 -1.07 28.40
N LYS A 302 24.09 -1.27 29.24
CA LYS A 302 24.90 -0.18 29.79
C LYS A 302 26.16 -0.01 28.95
N TYR A 303 26.35 1.21 28.44
CA TYR A 303 27.49 1.60 27.61
C TYR A 303 28.51 2.37 28.43
N THR A 304 29.79 2.21 28.12
CA THR A 304 30.88 3.00 28.72
C THR A 304 31.05 4.33 27.97
N ASP A 305 31.73 5.31 28.56
CA ASP A 305 31.97 6.60 27.92
C ASP A 305 32.78 6.48 26.62
N ALA A 306 33.70 5.50 26.57
CA ALA A 306 34.46 5.15 25.37
C ALA A 306 33.56 4.57 24.27
N GLU A 307 32.58 3.74 24.60
CA GLU A 307 31.60 3.20 23.65
C GLU A 307 30.64 4.29 23.13
N LEU A 308 30.32 5.28 23.97
CA LEU A 308 29.43 6.39 23.62
C LEU A 308 30.10 7.42 22.69
N SER A 309 31.43 7.52 22.74
CA SER A 309 32.23 8.54 22.04
C SER A 309 33.03 7.97 20.86
N ASP A 310 32.76 6.74 20.43
CA ASP A 310 33.49 6.09 19.33
C ASP A 310 33.30 6.86 18.01
N PRO A 311 34.38 7.15 17.26
CA PRO A 311 34.33 7.94 16.03
C PRO A 311 33.48 7.31 14.91
N ARG A 312 33.21 6.00 14.96
CA ARG A 312 32.30 5.31 14.02
C ARG A 312 30.83 5.65 14.28
N LEU A 313 30.49 6.18 15.46
CA LEU A 313 29.14 6.62 15.79
C LEU A 313 28.91 8.08 15.41
N ILE A 314 27.98 8.31 14.49
CA ILE A 314 27.49 9.67 14.19
C ILE A 314 26.66 10.24 15.36
N ASN A 315 26.02 9.36 16.14
CA ASN A 315 25.17 9.74 17.26
C ASN A 315 25.02 8.58 18.24
N SER A 316 25.32 8.81 19.52
CA SER A 316 25.16 7.81 20.59
C SER A 316 23.73 7.28 20.72
N LYS A 317 22.70 8.03 20.27
CA LYS A 317 21.30 7.57 20.21
C LYS A 317 21.05 6.40 19.25
N LEU A 318 22.02 6.06 18.39
CA LEU A 318 21.93 4.90 17.50
C LEU A 318 22.20 3.59 18.24
N LEU A 319 22.88 3.65 19.39
CA LEU A 319 23.11 2.49 20.23
C LEU A 319 21.77 1.99 20.80
N PRO A 320 21.47 0.68 20.68
CA PRO A 320 20.21 0.15 21.14
C PRO A 320 20.15 0.13 22.68
N LYS A 321 19.18 0.86 23.26
CA LYS A 321 18.89 0.80 24.71
C LYS A 321 18.70 -0.64 25.23
N TYR A 322 18.10 -1.51 24.41
CA TYR A 322 17.86 -2.91 24.75
C TYR A 322 18.43 -3.84 23.69
N ALA A 323 19.06 -4.92 24.14
CA ALA A 323 19.56 -6.03 23.32
C ALA A 323 19.00 -7.36 23.83
N TYR A 324 19.32 -8.45 23.15
CA TYR A 324 18.83 -9.78 23.50
C TYR A 324 19.97 -10.69 23.96
N ARG A 325 19.66 -11.65 24.83
CA ARG A 325 20.55 -12.78 25.12
C ARG A 325 20.61 -13.71 23.90
N MET A 326 21.71 -14.43 23.74
CA MET A 326 21.86 -15.39 22.63
C MET A 326 20.78 -16.49 22.66
N SER A 327 20.31 -16.89 23.86
CA SER A 327 19.20 -17.82 24.08
C SER A 327 17.89 -17.45 23.38
N ALA A 328 17.70 -16.17 23.05
CA ALA A 328 16.53 -15.69 22.31
C ALA A 328 16.41 -16.38 20.94
N ILE A 329 17.53 -16.75 20.31
CA ILE A 329 17.55 -17.47 19.04
C ILE A 329 16.85 -18.82 19.19
N ASP A 330 17.25 -19.58 20.21
CA ASP A 330 16.71 -20.92 20.46
C ASP A 330 15.24 -20.88 20.85
N HIS A 331 14.85 -19.91 21.69
CA HIS A 331 13.45 -19.73 22.07
C HIS A 331 12.57 -19.39 20.86
N ILE A 332 13.01 -18.51 19.96
CA ILE A 332 12.27 -18.19 18.72
C ILE A 332 12.21 -19.40 17.80
N ASN A 333 13.32 -20.11 17.61
CA ASN A 333 13.40 -21.26 16.71
C ASN A 333 12.61 -22.46 17.24
N SER A 334 12.62 -22.72 18.54
CA SER A 334 11.80 -23.75 19.20
C SER A 334 10.32 -23.44 19.01
N LYS A 335 9.89 -22.20 19.27
CA LYS A 335 8.50 -21.79 19.04
C LYS A 335 8.10 -21.86 17.57
N SER A 336 9.01 -21.54 16.66
CA SER A 336 8.78 -21.67 15.21
C SER A 336 8.63 -23.14 14.79
N ARG A 337 9.45 -24.05 15.35
CA ARG A 337 9.36 -25.49 15.10
C ARG A 337 8.05 -26.10 15.59
N GLU A 338 7.59 -25.76 16.79
CA GLU A 338 6.28 -26.18 17.33
C GLU A 338 5.13 -25.83 16.38
N VAL A 339 5.27 -24.75 15.60
CA VAL A 339 4.25 -24.32 14.63
C VAL A 339 4.46 -24.95 13.25
N VAL A 340 5.69 -25.29 12.87
CA VAL A 340 6.02 -25.97 11.60
C VAL A 340 5.75 -27.46 11.66
N GLU A 341 5.91 -28.10 12.82
CA GLU A 341 5.55 -29.51 13.08
C GLU A 341 4.04 -29.74 12.97
N LYS A 342 3.23 -28.70 13.14
CA LYS A 342 1.81 -28.73 12.78
C LYS A 342 1.74 -28.69 11.26
N GLU A 343 1.30 -29.77 10.62
CA GLU A 343 1.07 -29.84 9.17
C GLU A 343 -0.11 -28.93 8.76
N LEU A 344 0.13 -27.62 8.78
CA LEU A 344 -0.88 -26.60 8.56
C LEU A 344 -1.26 -26.54 7.08
N LYS A 345 -2.49 -26.96 6.74
CA LYS A 345 -3.04 -26.91 5.39
C LYS A 345 -3.57 -25.52 5.07
N ILE A 346 -3.30 -25.00 3.88
CA ILE A 346 -3.83 -23.69 3.45
C ILE A 346 -5.33 -23.82 3.23
N ILE A 347 -6.11 -22.83 3.69
CA ILE A 347 -7.54 -22.75 3.38
C ILE A 347 -7.71 -21.95 2.08
N PRO A 348 -8.14 -22.57 0.96
CA PRO A 348 -8.26 -21.92 -0.35
C PRO A 348 -9.30 -20.80 -0.36
N GLN A 349 -9.21 -19.88 -1.34
CA GLN A 349 -10.13 -18.76 -1.59
C GLN A 349 -10.22 -17.70 -0.47
N LEU A 350 -9.62 -17.97 0.68
CA LEU A 350 -9.28 -16.98 1.69
C LEU A 350 -7.92 -16.33 1.37
N THR A 351 -7.55 -16.26 0.09
CA THR A 351 -6.20 -16.08 -0.48
C THR A 351 -5.55 -14.71 -0.28
N GLY A 352 -6.09 -13.92 0.64
CA GLY A 352 -5.47 -12.74 1.23
C GLY A 352 -4.17 -12.99 2.05
N SER A 353 -3.59 -14.19 2.20
CA SER A 353 -4.11 -15.41 2.85
C SER A 353 -3.29 -15.64 4.10
N HIS A 354 -3.91 -15.36 5.23
CA HIS A 354 -3.28 -15.51 6.51
C HIS A 354 -3.96 -16.58 7.34
N TYR A 355 -4.59 -17.60 6.75
CA TYR A 355 -5.38 -18.61 7.47
C TYR A 355 -4.99 -20.03 7.06
N PHE A 356 -4.95 -20.91 8.06
CA PHE A 356 -4.42 -22.26 7.98
C PHE A 356 -5.30 -23.21 8.79
N TRP A 357 -5.39 -24.45 8.34
CA TRP A 357 -6.10 -25.54 9.00
C TRP A 357 -5.12 -26.50 9.64
N ASP A 358 -5.33 -26.79 10.92
CA ASP A 358 -4.59 -27.82 11.65
C ASP A 358 -5.47 -29.06 11.79
N GLU A 359 -5.07 -30.16 11.14
CA GLU A 359 -5.84 -31.42 11.18
C GLU A 359 -5.84 -32.05 12.56
N SER A 360 -4.72 -31.96 13.28
CA SER A 360 -4.54 -32.57 14.59
C SER A 360 -5.44 -31.93 15.64
N SER A 361 -5.49 -30.60 15.67
CA SER A 361 -6.31 -29.85 16.63
C SER A 361 -7.69 -29.46 16.09
N GLN A 362 -7.99 -29.82 14.84
CA GLN A 362 -9.25 -29.52 14.16
C GLN A 362 -9.61 -28.03 14.23
N SER A 363 -8.60 -27.17 14.07
CA SER A 363 -8.75 -25.73 14.32
C SER A 363 -8.07 -24.85 13.28
N VAL A 364 -8.56 -23.61 13.18
CA VAL A 364 -8.03 -22.62 12.24
C VAL A 364 -6.99 -21.75 12.94
N TRP A 365 -5.88 -21.51 12.25
CA TRP A 365 -4.78 -20.65 12.68
C TRP A 365 -4.59 -19.50 11.71
N SER A 366 -4.07 -18.38 12.18
CA SER A 366 -3.78 -17.23 11.36
C SER A 366 -2.41 -16.62 11.60
N ASN A 367 -1.78 -16.07 10.55
CA ASN A 367 -0.56 -15.26 10.65
C ASN A 367 -0.79 -13.79 10.25
N ALA A 368 -2.04 -13.32 10.28
CA ALA A 368 -2.39 -11.95 9.91
C ALA A 368 -1.80 -10.96 10.92
N ARG A 369 -1.28 -9.82 10.45
CA ARG A 369 -0.65 -8.78 11.30
C ARG A 369 -1.59 -8.35 12.42
N GLY A 370 -1.13 -8.39 13.68
CA GLY A 370 -1.81 -7.70 14.78
C GLY A 370 -1.57 -8.25 16.19
N THR A 371 -1.28 -9.55 16.33
CA THR A 371 -1.28 -10.19 17.66
C THR A 371 0.12 -10.43 18.25
N GLY A 372 1.19 -10.16 17.49
CA GLY A 372 2.57 -10.41 17.94
C GLY A 372 2.88 -11.89 18.19
N SER A 373 2.16 -12.78 17.51
CA SER A 373 2.42 -14.22 17.38
C SER A 373 2.72 -14.51 15.91
N ILE A 374 3.60 -15.48 15.61
CA ILE A 374 3.86 -15.88 14.20
C ILE A 374 2.61 -16.52 13.60
N PHE A 375 1.96 -17.40 14.37
CA PHE A 375 0.62 -17.89 14.11
C PHE A 375 -0.20 -17.81 15.41
N TYR A 376 -1.50 -17.56 15.32
CA TYR A 376 -2.42 -17.56 16.45
C TYR A 376 -3.69 -18.32 16.08
N LYS A 377 -4.23 -19.08 17.04
CA LYS A 377 -5.49 -19.82 16.88
C LYS A 377 -6.64 -18.83 16.73
N ILE A 378 -7.51 -19.07 15.75
CA ILE A 378 -8.77 -18.35 15.56
C ILE A 378 -9.82 -19.05 16.41
N ASN A 379 -10.39 -18.31 17.36
CA ASN A 379 -11.49 -18.80 18.18
C ASN A 379 -12.80 -18.48 17.48
N GLY A 380 -13.62 -19.51 17.28
CA GLY A 380 -14.98 -19.39 16.76
C GLY A 380 -16.02 -19.59 17.88
N ALA A 381 -17.23 -19.09 17.65
CA ALA A 381 -18.39 -19.34 18.50
C ALA A 381 -19.42 -20.16 17.72
N ASN A 382 -20.17 -21.05 18.37
CA ASN A 382 -21.25 -21.84 17.76
C ASN A 382 -20.84 -22.56 16.45
N ASN A 383 -19.65 -23.19 16.42
CA ASN A 383 -19.08 -23.87 15.24
C ASN A 383 -18.79 -22.98 14.02
N HIS A 384 -18.92 -21.65 14.15
CA HIS A 384 -18.60 -20.67 13.12
C HIS A 384 -17.27 -20.00 13.41
N ILE A 385 -16.42 -19.97 12.37
CA ILE A 385 -15.06 -19.48 12.43
C ILE A 385 -15.01 -18.12 11.73
N PRO A 386 -14.56 -17.05 12.41
CA PRO A 386 -14.46 -15.73 11.81
C PRO A 386 -13.21 -15.58 10.95
N PHE A 387 -13.40 -15.02 9.77
CA PHE A 387 -12.38 -14.68 8.79
C PHE A 387 -12.45 -13.20 8.45
N ARG A 388 -11.31 -12.61 8.11
CA ARG A 388 -11.19 -11.23 7.64
C ARG A 388 -10.52 -11.20 6.27
N ILE A 389 -11.25 -10.73 5.27
CA ILE A 389 -10.79 -10.62 3.87
C ILE A 389 -11.00 -9.16 3.44
N ASP A 390 -9.93 -8.45 3.06
CA ASP A 390 -9.99 -7.05 2.61
C ASP A 390 -10.86 -6.13 3.49
N ASN A 391 -10.70 -6.25 4.82
CA ASN A 391 -11.47 -5.57 5.87
C ASN A 391 -12.92 -6.01 6.07
N HIS A 392 -13.44 -6.95 5.30
CA HIS A 392 -14.76 -7.56 5.51
C HIS A 392 -14.66 -8.75 6.46
N LYS A 393 -15.60 -8.84 7.41
CA LYS A 393 -15.73 -9.97 8.33
C LYS A 393 -16.68 -10.99 7.70
N ILE A 394 -16.25 -12.23 7.62
CA ILE A 394 -17.04 -13.37 7.13
C ILE A 394 -16.99 -14.45 8.18
N GLU A 395 -18.09 -15.12 8.44
CA GLU A 395 -18.14 -16.27 9.35
C GLU A 395 -18.51 -17.51 8.55
N LEU A 396 -17.69 -18.56 8.65
CA LEU A 396 -17.95 -19.83 7.98
C LEU A 396 -18.06 -20.94 9.02
N PRO A 397 -19.01 -21.87 8.87
CA PRO A 397 -19.03 -23.06 9.70
C PRO A 397 -17.81 -23.93 9.38
N LYS A 398 -17.37 -24.73 10.36
CA LYS A 398 -16.25 -25.66 10.21
C LYS A 398 -16.38 -26.57 8.98
N SER A 399 -17.60 -27.02 8.67
CA SER A 399 -17.90 -27.84 7.48
C SER A 399 -17.56 -27.14 6.17
N SER A 400 -17.85 -25.83 6.05
CA SER A 400 -17.50 -25.04 4.87
C SER A 400 -16.00 -24.85 4.74
N VAL A 401 -15.27 -24.73 5.84
CA VAL A 401 -13.80 -24.67 5.81
C VAL A 401 -13.21 -25.97 5.27
N LEU A 402 -13.71 -27.12 5.72
CA LEU A 402 -13.29 -28.43 5.20
C LEU A 402 -13.65 -28.60 3.71
N ASP A 403 -14.82 -28.13 3.29
CA ASP A 403 -15.26 -28.13 1.89
C ASP A 403 -14.34 -27.27 0.99
N LEU A 404 -13.91 -26.09 1.47
CA LEU A 404 -12.94 -25.25 0.76
C LEU A 404 -11.59 -25.97 0.59
N ILE A 405 -11.13 -26.71 1.60
CA ILE A 405 -9.86 -27.46 1.55
C ILE A 405 -9.97 -28.65 0.59
N ALA A 406 -11.08 -29.39 0.64
CA ALA A 406 -11.29 -30.57 -0.19
C ALA A 406 -11.44 -30.24 -1.68
N TYR A 407 -12.06 -29.10 -2.01
CA TYR A 407 -12.39 -28.73 -3.38
C TYR A 407 -11.88 -27.31 -3.73
N PRO A 408 -10.55 -27.10 -3.77
CA PRO A 408 -9.92 -25.78 -3.94
C PRO A 408 -10.26 -25.08 -5.26
N ASN A 409 -10.54 -25.87 -6.31
CA ASN A 409 -10.67 -25.40 -7.69
C ASN A 409 -12.10 -25.01 -8.10
N ILE A 410 -13.08 -25.20 -7.22
CA ILE A 410 -14.46 -24.76 -7.47
C ILE A 410 -14.58 -23.32 -6.99
N PHE A 411 -15.02 -22.38 -7.81
CA PHE A 411 -15.20 -20.98 -7.43
C PHE A 411 -16.68 -20.60 -7.34
N ALA A 412 -16.97 -19.44 -6.74
CA ALA A 412 -18.34 -18.93 -6.60
C ALA A 412 -19.05 -18.65 -7.95
N SER A 413 -18.29 -18.48 -9.04
CA SER A 413 -18.80 -18.39 -10.41
C SER A 413 -19.32 -19.73 -10.94
N ASP A 414 -18.81 -20.84 -10.40
CA ASP A 414 -19.07 -22.18 -10.92
C ASP A 414 -20.28 -22.82 -10.24
N LEU A 415 -20.79 -22.19 -9.18
CA LEU A 415 -21.92 -22.66 -8.40
C LEU A 415 -23.25 -22.17 -8.98
N ILE A 416 -24.13 -23.14 -9.24
CA ILE A 416 -25.56 -22.96 -9.37
C ILE A 416 -26.14 -22.97 -7.95
N LEU A 417 -26.81 -21.88 -7.56
CA LEU A 417 -27.35 -21.73 -6.22
C LEU A 417 -28.39 -22.80 -5.91
N CYS A 418 -28.48 -23.22 -4.66
CA CYS A 418 -29.44 -24.26 -4.25
C CYS A 418 -30.89 -23.97 -4.65
N LYS A 419 -31.29 -22.68 -4.64
CA LYS A 419 -32.62 -22.22 -5.07
C LYS A 419 -32.88 -22.45 -6.56
N ASP A 420 -31.86 -22.28 -7.40
CA ASP A 420 -31.97 -22.34 -8.86
C ASP A 420 -31.79 -23.79 -9.35
N ALA A 421 -30.99 -24.58 -8.64
CA ALA A 421 -30.81 -26.01 -8.91
C ALA A 421 -32.14 -26.78 -8.91
N LYS A 422 -33.13 -26.35 -8.11
CA LYS A 422 -34.43 -27.03 -8.02
C LYS A 422 -35.21 -26.92 -9.31
N ASN A 423 -35.23 -25.71 -9.85
CA ASN A 423 -35.95 -25.41 -11.08
C ASN A 423 -35.27 -26.14 -12.24
N ILE A 424 -33.94 -26.09 -12.32
CA ILE A 424 -33.16 -26.78 -13.36
C ILE A 424 -33.43 -28.30 -13.36
N ILE A 425 -33.36 -28.96 -12.19
CA ILE A 425 -33.64 -30.40 -12.11
C ILE A 425 -35.09 -30.71 -12.52
N THR A 426 -36.05 -29.86 -12.11
CA THR A 426 -37.47 -30.08 -12.40
C THR A 426 -37.78 -29.91 -13.89
N GLU A 427 -37.22 -28.87 -14.51
CA GLU A 427 -37.32 -28.59 -15.95
C GLU A 427 -36.67 -29.70 -16.78
N GLU A 428 -35.42 -30.05 -16.49
CA GLU A 428 -34.65 -31.05 -17.26
C GLU A 428 -35.20 -32.47 -17.18
N LEU A 429 -35.94 -32.79 -16.11
CA LEU A 429 -36.60 -34.08 -15.95
C LEU A 429 -38.06 -34.06 -16.43
N ASN A 430 -38.57 -32.94 -16.98
CA ASN A 430 -39.99 -32.73 -17.34
C ASN A 430 -40.93 -33.17 -16.20
N ALA A 431 -40.55 -32.85 -14.96
CA ALA A 431 -41.11 -33.48 -13.77
C ALA A 431 -42.42 -32.86 -13.27
N SER A 432 -43.14 -32.09 -14.10
CA SER A 432 -44.48 -31.58 -13.76
C SER A 432 -45.45 -32.70 -13.35
N GLU A 433 -45.20 -33.94 -13.77
CA GLU A 433 -45.99 -35.13 -13.39
C GLU A 433 -45.38 -35.99 -12.25
N TYR A 434 -44.15 -35.73 -11.77
CA TYR A 434 -43.45 -36.64 -10.85
C TYR A 434 -42.59 -35.95 -9.78
N ALA A 435 -43.23 -35.32 -8.80
CA ALA A 435 -42.56 -34.74 -7.61
C ALA A 435 -41.60 -35.72 -6.88
N ASN A 436 -41.90 -37.02 -6.93
CA ASN A 436 -41.08 -38.07 -6.35
C ASN A 436 -39.74 -38.28 -7.07
N ILE A 437 -39.66 -38.02 -8.38
CA ILE A 437 -38.41 -38.16 -9.15
C ILE A 437 -37.45 -37.01 -8.81
N THR A 438 -37.96 -35.78 -8.72
CA THR A 438 -37.19 -34.61 -8.28
C THR A 438 -36.63 -34.82 -6.86
N LYS A 439 -37.42 -35.37 -5.93
CA LYS A 439 -36.97 -35.68 -4.58
C LYS A 439 -35.84 -36.73 -4.55
N LYS A 440 -35.93 -37.76 -5.41
CA LYS A 440 -34.87 -38.78 -5.57
C LYS A 440 -33.59 -38.20 -6.17
N ALA A 441 -33.70 -37.31 -7.16
CA ALA A 441 -32.55 -36.62 -7.73
C ALA A 441 -31.83 -35.77 -6.67
N TYR A 442 -32.60 -35.02 -5.86
CA TYR A 442 -32.05 -34.23 -4.76
C TYR A 442 -31.31 -35.05 -3.71
N ALA A 443 -31.81 -36.24 -3.38
CA ALA A 443 -31.17 -37.13 -2.42
C ALA A 443 -29.83 -37.72 -2.91
N LEU A 444 -29.57 -37.69 -4.23
CA LEU A 444 -28.33 -38.15 -4.84
C LEU A 444 -27.26 -37.06 -4.94
N LEU A 445 -27.61 -35.79 -4.70
CA LEU A 445 -26.65 -34.69 -4.78
C LEU A 445 -25.63 -34.79 -3.63
N PRO A 446 -24.35 -34.46 -3.89
CA PRO A 446 -23.35 -34.34 -2.84
C PRO A 446 -23.70 -33.17 -1.90
N LYS A 447 -22.98 -33.06 -0.77
CA LYS A 447 -23.13 -31.89 0.10
C LYS A 447 -22.83 -30.60 -0.68
N ALA A 448 -23.69 -29.60 -0.54
CA ALA A 448 -23.54 -28.35 -1.28
C ALA A 448 -22.23 -27.62 -0.91
N HIS A 449 -21.56 -27.10 -1.92
CA HIS A 449 -20.33 -26.36 -1.79
C HIS A 449 -20.57 -24.94 -1.28
N HIS A 450 -19.68 -24.44 -0.44
CA HIS A 450 -19.73 -23.07 0.08
C HIS A 450 -18.58 -22.26 -0.50
N ARG A 451 -18.86 -21.20 -1.28
CA ARG A 451 -17.84 -20.38 -1.94
C ARG A 451 -18.06 -18.90 -1.67
N ILE A 452 -16.99 -18.14 -1.58
CA ILE A 452 -17.04 -16.69 -1.34
C ILE A 452 -16.98 -16.00 -2.70
N ASP A 453 -17.94 -15.14 -3.00
CA ASP A 453 -17.94 -14.35 -4.22
C ASP A 453 -17.09 -13.08 -4.10
N ASN A 454 -16.93 -12.36 -5.20
CA ASN A 454 -16.15 -11.11 -5.24
C ASN A 454 -16.73 -9.98 -4.37
N ASN A 455 -17.96 -10.13 -3.88
CA ASN A 455 -18.63 -9.19 -2.98
C ASN A 455 -18.62 -9.68 -1.52
N TYR A 456 -17.78 -10.67 -1.20
CA TYR A 456 -17.64 -11.27 0.14
C TYR A 456 -18.90 -11.96 0.67
N LYS A 457 -19.83 -12.35 -0.23
CA LYS A 457 -21.02 -13.12 0.12
C LYS A 457 -20.77 -14.60 -0.08
N ILE A 458 -21.34 -15.41 0.81
CA ILE A 458 -21.27 -16.87 0.73
C ILE A 458 -22.35 -17.34 -0.25
N LYS A 459 -21.92 -18.01 -1.31
CA LYS A 459 -22.79 -18.77 -2.21
C LYS A 459 -22.76 -20.24 -1.82
N VAL A 460 -23.94 -20.84 -1.80
CA VAL A 460 -24.13 -22.27 -1.49
C VAL A 460 -24.83 -22.93 -2.67
N GLY A 461 -24.25 -24.01 -3.18
CA GLY A 461 -24.74 -24.62 -4.41
C GLY A 461 -23.91 -25.79 -4.90
N TRP A 462 -24.21 -26.21 -6.13
CA TRP A 462 -23.52 -27.31 -6.82
C TRP A 462 -22.96 -26.83 -8.14
N THR A 463 -21.95 -27.52 -8.63
CA THR A 463 -21.43 -27.26 -9.97
C THR A 463 -22.42 -27.76 -11.03
N LYS A 464 -22.37 -27.18 -12.23
CA LYS A 464 -23.18 -27.64 -13.37
C LYS A 464 -22.96 -29.13 -13.65
N LYS A 465 -21.71 -29.59 -13.54
CA LYS A 465 -21.36 -31.00 -13.76
C LYS A 465 -22.07 -31.92 -12.77
N GLU A 466 -22.05 -31.61 -11.48
CA GLU A 466 -22.71 -32.43 -10.46
C GLU A 466 -24.22 -32.52 -10.68
N LEU A 467 -24.86 -31.42 -11.08
CA LEU A 467 -26.29 -31.43 -11.43
C LEU A 467 -26.56 -32.30 -12.67
N SER A 468 -25.76 -32.14 -13.72
CA SER A 468 -25.89 -32.93 -14.95
C SER A 468 -25.69 -34.43 -14.72
N ASP A 469 -24.67 -34.81 -13.94
CA ASP A 469 -24.36 -36.21 -13.62
C ASP A 469 -25.55 -36.88 -12.89
N VAL A 470 -26.16 -36.17 -11.93
CA VAL A 470 -27.35 -36.66 -11.20
C VAL A 470 -28.57 -36.76 -12.11
N ILE A 471 -28.82 -35.77 -12.95
CA ILE A 471 -29.94 -35.78 -13.91
C ILE A 471 -29.80 -36.96 -14.88
N GLU A 472 -28.60 -37.18 -15.43
CA GLU A 472 -28.33 -38.29 -16.34
C GLU A 472 -28.50 -39.65 -15.64
N GLN A 473 -28.01 -39.78 -14.40
CA GLN A 473 -28.19 -40.99 -13.61
C GLN A 473 -29.66 -41.32 -13.37
N VAL A 474 -30.49 -40.31 -13.09
CA VAL A 474 -31.93 -40.48 -12.89
C VAL A 474 -32.64 -40.82 -14.20
N LYS A 475 -32.28 -40.17 -15.32
CA LYS A 475 -32.82 -40.47 -16.66
C LYS A 475 -32.53 -41.93 -17.04
N LYS A 476 -31.29 -42.41 -16.86
CA LYS A 476 -30.91 -43.81 -17.12
C LYS A 476 -31.69 -44.81 -16.28
N LYS A 477 -31.84 -44.56 -14.97
CA LYS A 477 -32.64 -45.43 -14.08
C LYS A 477 -34.12 -45.48 -14.49
N THR A 478 -34.67 -44.35 -14.92
CA THR A 478 -36.07 -44.25 -15.35
C THR A 478 -36.30 -45.01 -16.66
N ILE A 479 -35.39 -44.87 -17.64
CA ILE A 479 -35.46 -45.60 -18.91
C ILE A 479 -35.31 -47.12 -18.69
N SER A 480 -34.36 -47.54 -17.86
CA SER A 480 -34.17 -48.96 -17.52
C SER A 480 -35.42 -49.59 -16.87
N ASN A 481 -36.09 -48.85 -15.98
CA ASN A 481 -37.34 -49.32 -15.35
C ASN A 481 -38.51 -49.39 -16.33
N LEU A 482 -38.58 -48.47 -17.31
CA LEU A 482 -39.61 -48.50 -18.37
C LEU A 482 -39.38 -49.66 -19.35
N GLN A 483 -38.13 -49.98 -19.67
CA GLN A 483 -37.79 -51.14 -20.50
C GLN A 483 -38.13 -52.47 -19.81
N LYS A 484 -37.85 -52.58 -18.50
CA LYS A 484 -38.25 -53.76 -17.70
C LYS A 484 -39.76 -53.95 -17.61
N LYS A 485 -40.54 -52.85 -17.57
CA LYS A 485 -42.02 -52.91 -17.57
C LYS A 485 -42.65 -53.27 -18.92
N LYS A 486 -41.91 -53.17 -20.03
CA LYS A 486 -42.37 -53.57 -21.37
C LYS A 486 -42.03 -55.02 -21.74
N GLN A 487 -41.25 -55.71 -20.91
CA GLN A 487 -40.84 -57.11 -21.10
C GLN A 487 -41.59 -58.10 -20.19
N VAL A 488 -42.51 -57.60 -19.38
CA VAL A 488 -43.51 -58.36 -18.61
C VAL A 488 -44.86 -58.04 -19.23
#